data_AF-A0A7S0JJD8-F1
#
_entry.id   AF-A0A7S0JJD8-F1
#
_cell.length_a   1.000
_cell.length_b   1.000
_cell.length_c   1.000
_cell.angle_alpha   90.00
_cell.angle_beta   90.00
_cell.angle_gamma   90.00
#
_symmetry.space_group_name_H-M   'P 1'
#
loop_
_entity.id
_entity.type
_entity.pdbx_description
1 polymer ?
#
loop_
_entity_poly.entity_id
_entity_poly.type
_entity_poly.pdbx_seq_one_letter_code
_entity_poly.pdbx_strand_id
1 'polypeptide(L)'
;ALPLESMGPLVKTCRSHGPLYRAALNQDECIALESMIARLDTIAARAASLDVRLMIDAEHTYFQPAIDHAVLRLSRKHNKSYPCVFGTYQAYLRDSHAKLTLDLD
;
A
#
# COMPACT_ATOMS: atom_id res chain seq x y z
N ALA A 1 -9.58 -0.23 -9.13
CA ALA A 1 -8.47 0.73 -9.11
C ALA A 1 -7.49 0.38 -10.23
N LEU A 2 -6.88 1.38 -10.87
CA LEU A 2 -5.90 1.17 -11.92
C LEU A 2 -4.60 0.59 -11.31
N PRO A 3 -4.01 -0.51 -11.84
CA PRO A 3 -2.74 -1.04 -11.32
C PRO A 3 -1.61 -0.01 -11.47
N LEU A 4 -0.72 0.08 -10.47
CA LEU A 4 0.42 1.02 -10.48
C LEU A 4 1.30 0.83 -11.73
N GLU A 5 1.49 -0.42 -12.18
CA GLU A 5 2.23 -0.77 -13.39
C GLU A 5 1.63 -0.15 -14.67
N SER A 6 0.31 0.02 -14.68
CA SER A 6 -0.41 0.61 -15.82
C SER A 6 -0.27 2.14 -15.89
N MET A 7 0.20 2.79 -14.82
CA MET A 7 0.36 4.24 -14.78
C MET A 7 1.51 4.73 -15.66
N GLY A 8 2.62 3.99 -15.73
CA GLY A 8 3.80 4.38 -16.53
C GLY A 8 3.46 4.62 -18.02
N PRO A 9 2.84 3.66 -18.72
CA PRO A 9 2.38 3.85 -20.10
C PRO A 9 1.39 5.01 -20.27
N LEU A 10 0.45 5.16 -19.33
CA LEU A 10 -0.54 6.25 -19.35
C LEU A 10 0.13 7.62 -19.24
N VAL A 11 1.09 7.75 -18.33
CA VAL A 11 1.80 9.00 -18.07
C VAL A 11 2.65 9.44 -19.26
N LYS A 12 3.21 8.50 -20.04
CA LYS A 12 3.94 8.80 -21.28
C LYS A 12 3.08 9.46 -22.36
N THR A 13 1.77 9.26 -22.32
CA THR A 13 0.83 9.87 -23.28
C THR A 13 0.29 11.23 -22.83
N CYS A 14 0.65 11.68 -21.62
CA CYS A 14 0.19 12.95 -21.08
C CYS A 14 0.83 14.14 -21.81
N ARG A 15 0.00 15.11 -22.23
CA ARG A 15 0.46 16.34 -22.91
C ARG A 15 1.23 17.30 -21.98
N SER A 16 0.99 17.22 -20.68
CA SER A 16 1.60 18.08 -19.66
C SER A 16 2.02 17.27 -18.44
N HIS A 17 3.10 17.70 -17.78
CA HIS A 17 3.64 17.02 -16.59
C HIS A 17 2.86 17.44 -15.33
N GLY A 18 1.67 16.88 -15.18
CA GLY A 18 0.79 17.11 -14.03
C GLY A 18 1.14 16.28 -12.79
N PRO A 19 0.30 16.32 -11.74
CA PRO A 19 0.49 15.55 -10.51
C PRO A 19 0.65 14.05 -10.73
N LEU A 20 -0.12 13.49 -11.68
CA LEU A 20 -0.03 12.07 -12.06
C LEU A 20 1.35 11.72 -12.61
N TYR A 21 1.96 12.60 -13.42
CA TYR A 21 3.29 12.37 -13.98
C TYR A 21 4.35 12.30 -12.89
N ARG A 22 4.25 13.18 -11.89
CA ARG A 22 5.21 13.24 -10.77
C ARG A 22 5.07 12.08 -9.79
N ALA A 23 3.87 11.51 -9.68
CA ALA A 23 3.60 10.35 -8.84
C ALA A 23 3.86 9.02 -9.55
N ALA A 24 4.12 9.03 -10.86
CA ALA A 24 4.37 7.83 -11.62
C ALA A 24 5.75 7.26 -11.32
N LEU A 25 5.79 6.00 -10.88
CA LEU A 25 7.03 5.29 -10.66
C LEU A 25 7.71 4.93 -11.98
N ASN A 26 9.03 4.96 -11.99
CA ASN A 26 9.81 4.40 -13.09
C ASN A 26 9.87 2.86 -13.00
N GLN A 27 10.47 2.22 -14.01
CA GLN A 27 10.50 0.75 -14.09
C GLN A 27 11.23 0.12 -12.91
N ASP A 28 12.36 0.68 -12.50
CA ASP A 28 13.18 0.14 -11.40
C ASP A 28 12.47 0.31 -10.05
N GLU A 29 11.79 1.44 -9.86
CA GLU A 29 10.95 1.71 -8.68
C GLU A 29 9.76 0.75 -8.59
N CYS A 30 9.10 0.44 -9.72
CA CYS A 30 8.04 -0.57 -9.76
C CYS A 30 8.58 -1.95 -9.35
N ILE A 31 9.74 -2.36 -9.86
CA ILE A 31 10.38 -3.63 -9.50
C ILE A 31 10.74 -3.66 -8.01
N ALA A 32 11.28 -2.56 -7.48
CA ALA A 32 11.60 -2.44 -6.06
C ALA A 32 10.36 -2.54 -5.17
N LEU A 33 9.25 -1.88 -5.57
CA LEU A 33 7.98 -1.94 -4.87
C LEU A 33 7.39 -3.36 -4.86
N GLU A 34 7.34 -4.04 -6.00
CA GLU A 34 6.86 -5.42 -6.07
C GLU A 34 7.74 -6.38 -5.25
N SER A 35 9.05 -6.18 -5.26
CA SER A 35 9.99 -6.96 -4.43
C SER A 35 9.77 -6.73 -2.94
N MET A 36 9.44 -5.50 -2.53
CA MET A 36 9.04 -5.20 -1.16
C MET A 36 7.72 -5.89 -0.79
N ILE A 37 6.71 -5.80 -1.65
CA ILE A 37 5.39 -6.40 -1.41
C ILE A 37 5.49 -7.93 -1.33
N ALA A 38 6.28 -8.58 -2.19
CA ALA A 38 6.49 -10.03 -2.17
C ALA A 38 7.11 -10.51 -0.84
N ARG A 39 8.05 -9.73 -0.28
CA ARG A 39 8.63 -10.03 1.05
C ARG A 39 7.59 -9.90 2.15
N LEU A 40 6.81 -8.82 2.15
CA LEU A 40 5.72 -8.64 3.12
C LEU A 40 4.65 -9.74 3.00
N ASP A 41 4.35 -10.17 1.77
CA ASP A 41 3.41 -11.27 1.50
C ASP A 41 3.89 -12.59 2.09
N THR A 42 5.20 -12.86 2.02
CA THR A 42 5.81 -14.06 2.64
C THR A 42 5.67 -14.03 4.16
N ILE A 43 5.89 -12.86 4.78
CA ILE A 43 5.72 -12.67 6.22
C ILE A 43 4.24 -12.83 6.62
N ALA A 44 3.33 -12.20 5.87
CA ALA A 44 1.89 -12.29 6.12
C ALA A 44 1.37 -13.72 5.96
N ALA A 45 1.81 -14.46 4.93
CA ALA A 45 1.46 -15.86 4.75
C ALA A 45 1.98 -16.74 5.91
N ARG A 46 3.20 -16.46 6.40
CA ARG A 46 3.76 -17.19 7.55
C ARG A 46 3.01 -16.87 8.83
N ALA A 47 2.71 -15.60 9.10
CA ALA A 47 1.88 -15.16 10.21
C ALA A 47 0.50 -15.84 10.15
N ALA A 48 -0.07 -15.90 8.95
CA ALA A 48 -1.36 -16.52 8.73
C ALA A 48 -1.36 -18.04 9.03
N SER A 49 -0.28 -18.73 8.68
CA SER A 49 -0.12 -20.17 8.95
C SER A 49 0.07 -20.51 10.44
N LEU A 50 0.52 -19.52 11.23
CA LEU A 50 0.79 -19.67 12.66
C LEU A 50 -0.31 -19.10 13.54
N ASP A 51 -1.39 -18.58 12.94
CA ASP A 51 -2.49 -17.90 13.63
C ASP A 51 -2.02 -16.74 14.53
N VAL A 52 -1.03 -15.99 14.03
CA VAL A 52 -0.51 -14.79 14.71
C VAL A 52 -0.84 -13.54 13.91
N ARG A 53 -1.08 -12.44 14.63
CA ARG A 53 -1.41 -11.14 14.04
C ARG A 53 -0.15 -10.41 13.60
N LEU A 54 -0.16 -9.89 12.38
CA LEU A 54 0.87 -9.05 11.82
C LEU A 54 0.42 -7.58 11.88
N MET A 55 1.08 -6.77 12.70
CA MET A 55 0.88 -5.33 12.75
C MET A 55 1.97 -4.64 11.94
N ILE A 56 1.57 -3.74 11.04
CA ILE A 56 2.47 -2.93 10.24
C ILE A 56 2.54 -1.53 10.85
N ASP A 57 3.75 -1.11 11.24
CA ASP A 57 3.99 0.19 11.85
C ASP A 57 3.79 1.32 10.82
N ALA A 58 3.30 2.46 11.32
CA ALA A 58 3.24 3.69 10.56
C ALA A 58 4.57 4.44 10.68
N GLU A 59 4.96 5.13 9.61
CA GLU A 59 6.23 5.83 9.49
C GLU A 59 6.02 7.33 9.29
N HIS A 60 7.06 8.04 8.85
CA HIS A 60 6.94 9.44 8.43
C HIS A 60 5.94 9.58 7.28
N THR A 61 5.21 10.72 7.28
CA THR A 61 4.12 11.03 6.34
C THR A 61 4.48 10.89 4.86
N TYR A 62 5.74 11.09 4.50
CA TYR A 62 6.24 10.90 3.13
C TYR A 62 6.12 9.44 2.65
N PHE A 63 6.32 8.46 3.54
CA PHE A 63 6.25 7.03 3.22
C PHE A 63 4.86 6.44 3.42
N GLN A 64 4.02 7.08 4.26
CA GLN A 64 2.73 6.54 4.68
C GLN A 64 1.81 6.11 3.51
N PRO A 65 1.69 6.86 2.39
CA PRO A 65 0.85 6.41 1.28
C PRO A 65 1.26 5.06 0.67
N ALA A 66 2.57 4.77 0.61
CA ALA A 66 3.08 3.49 0.10
C ALA A 66 2.84 2.35 1.10
N ILE A 67 2.99 2.65 2.40
CA ILE A 67 2.72 1.70 3.49
C ILE A 67 1.23 1.36 3.53
N ASP A 68 0.35 2.37 3.52
CA ASP A 68 -1.11 2.21 3.51
C ASP A 68 -1.54 1.33 2.31
N HIS A 69 -0.98 1.60 1.12
CA HIS A 69 -1.23 0.78 -0.06
C HIS A 69 -0.80 -0.69 0.12
N ALA A 70 0.39 -0.93 0.70
CA ALA A 70 0.87 -2.29 0.98
C ALA A 70 -0.02 -3.01 2.01
N VAL A 71 -0.37 -2.33 3.10
CA VAL A 71 -1.28 -2.83 4.15
C VAL A 71 -2.62 -3.23 3.56
N LEU A 72 -3.25 -2.37 2.76
CA LEU A 72 -4.54 -2.65 2.12
C LEU A 72 -4.45 -3.82 1.14
N ARG A 73 -3.39 -3.90 0.33
CA ARG A 73 -3.16 -5.02 -0.61
C ARG A 73 -3.03 -6.35 0.15
N LEU A 74 -2.24 -6.38 1.22
CA LEU A 74 -2.01 -7.58 2.03
C LEU A 74 -3.26 -7.96 2.82
N SER A 75 -3.95 -7.00 3.43
CA SER A 75 -5.20 -7.21 4.17
C SER A 75 -6.27 -7.79 3.27
N ARG A 76 -6.46 -7.25 2.06
CA ARG A 76 -7.41 -7.80 1.07
C ARG A 76 -7.08 -9.24 0.68
N LYS A 77 -5.79 -9.62 0.68
CA LYS A 77 -5.35 -10.98 0.32
C LYS A 77 -5.49 -11.97 1.48
N HIS A 78 -5.04 -11.60 2.68
CA HIS A 78 -4.89 -12.51 3.82
C HIS A 78 -6.05 -12.45 4.83
N ASN A 79 -6.75 -11.32 4.96
CA ASN A 79 -7.86 -11.17 5.92
C ASN A 79 -9.19 -11.68 5.32
N LYS A 80 -9.26 -12.97 5.01
CA LYS A 80 -10.47 -13.60 4.44
C LYS A 80 -11.34 -14.27 5.50
N SER A 81 -10.77 -15.22 6.23
CA SER A 81 -11.47 -15.97 7.29
C SER A 81 -11.30 -15.33 8.66
N TYR A 82 -10.13 -14.72 8.91
CA TYR A 82 -9.83 -14.01 10.16
C TYR A 82 -8.91 -12.81 9.89
N PRO A 83 -8.91 -11.79 10.75
CA PRO A 83 -8.04 -10.63 10.59
C PRO A 83 -6.60 -10.97 11.02
N CYS A 84 -5.71 -11.11 10.04
CA CYS A 84 -4.29 -11.42 10.23
C CYS A 84 -3.42 -10.15 10.15
N VAL A 85 -3.63 -9.32 9.13
CA VAL A 85 -2.86 -8.10 8.86
C VAL A 85 -3.58 -6.87 9.40
N PHE A 86 -2.84 -6.03 10.12
CA PHE A 86 -3.32 -4.78 10.71
C PHE A 86 -2.41 -3.62 10.30
N GLY A 87 -3.03 -2.48 9.95
CA GLY A 87 -2.33 -1.22 9.73
C GLY A 87 -2.39 -0.32 10.96
N THR A 88 -1.47 0.65 11.01
CA THR A 88 -1.42 1.67 12.07
C THR A 88 -1.93 3.01 11.54
N TYR A 89 -2.98 3.56 12.12
CA TYR A 89 -3.44 4.93 11.83
C TYR A 89 -2.88 5.91 12.85
N GLN A 90 -2.22 6.96 12.37
CA GLN A 90 -1.64 8.01 13.21
C GLN A 90 -2.68 9.10 13.53
N ALA A 91 -3.36 8.97 14.67
CA ALA A 91 -4.46 9.87 15.06
C ALA A 91 -4.07 11.35 15.24
N TYR A 92 -2.77 11.67 15.36
CA TYR A 92 -2.30 13.05 15.46
C TYR A 92 -2.30 13.80 14.10
N LEU A 93 -2.42 13.07 12.98
CA LEU A 93 -2.45 13.67 11.65
C LEU A 93 -3.87 14.14 11.30
N ARG A 94 -3.96 15.32 10.68
CA ARG A 94 -5.24 15.93 10.28
C ARG A 94 -6.00 15.11 9.23
N ASP A 95 -5.29 14.34 8.42
CA ASP A 95 -5.85 13.48 7.38
C ASP A 95 -6.28 12.09 7.90
N SER A 96 -5.96 11.74 9.16
CA SER A 96 -6.19 10.40 9.71
C SER A 96 -7.65 9.98 9.67
N HIS A 97 -8.58 10.90 10.01
CA HIS A 97 -10.01 10.62 9.92
C HIS A 97 -10.45 10.30 8.50
N ALA A 98 -10.04 11.11 7.51
CA ALA A 98 -10.42 10.90 6.12
C ALA A 98 -9.87 9.59 5.55
N LYS A 99 -8.63 9.22 5.91
CA LYS A 99 -8.03 7.93 5.54
C LYS A 99 -8.80 6.76 6.13
N LEU A 100 -9.12 6.83 7.42
CA LEU A 100 -9.88 5.78 8.09
C LEU A 100 -11.26 5.60 7.46
N THR A 101 -11.97 6.69 7.13
CA THR A 101 -13.26 6.60 6.43
C THR A 101 -13.11 5.93 5.05
N LEU A 102 -12.11 6.35 4.26
CA LEU A 102 -11.86 5.78 2.93
C LEU A 102 -11.58 4.27 2.97
N ASP A 103 -10.89 3.80 4.00
CA ASP A 103 -10.50 2.38 4.11
C ASP A 103 -11.61 1.49 4.70
N LEU A 104 -12.62 2.10 5.32
CA LEU A 104 -13.82 1.41 5.82
C LEU A 104 -14.91 1.25 4.75
N ASP A 105 -14.90 2.10 3.71
CA ASP A 105 -15.83 2.07 2.58
C ASP A 105 -15.49 0.97 1.54
#